data_AF-A0A1F2P6R5-F1
#
_entry.id   AF-A0A1F2P6R5-F1
#
_cell.length_a   1.000
_cell.length_b   1.000
_cell.length_c   1.000
_cell.angle_alpha   90.00
_cell.angle_beta   90.00
_cell.angle_gamma   90.00
#
_symmetry.space_group_name_H-M   'P 1'
#
loop_
_entity.id
_entity.type
_entity.pdbx_description
1 polymer ?
#
loop_
_entity_poly.entity_id
_entity_poly.type
_entity_poly.pdbx_seq_one_letter_code
_entity_poly.pdbx_strand_id
1 'polypeptide(L)'
;MEVPKEYISTFNRRIEKQLYSELRRDYSFPRAVCRSLSELFTSYLDLYSVQRDEGQIIFHAASKEVPPGVPVEEMHLVAVKLTIYDPADCSARIQKEMLKRRIIRISNEAFYQGALLTQADIAILLGESTKTIRRHIAELEDNGEVIPTRGKWKDIGSGVSHKKKIVELYLQGYEYTDIERRTKHSGEAIMRYIKDFARVFILIEEGYSEEELRIITGLSDKTIREYRELVEYYQTQDHQERLEQLRSMFKKTSREEEEVSQ
;
A
#
# COMPACT_ATOMS: atom_id res chain seq x y z
N MET A 1 -7.46 -28.93 13.12
CA MET A 1 -7.67 -30.08 14.03
C MET A 1 -9.12 -30.08 14.46
N GLU A 2 -9.87 -31.15 14.19
CA GLU A 2 -11.23 -31.30 14.73
C GLU A 2 -11.16 -31.62 16.22
N VAL A 3 -11.78 -30.76 17.04
CA VAL A 3 -11.82 -30.93 18.49
C VAL A 3 -12.93 -31.93 18.84
N PRO A 4 -12.67 -32.99 19.63
CA PRO A 4 -13.69 -33.97 20.01
C PRO A 4 -14.88 -33.31 20.72
N LYS A 5 -16.10 -33.79 20.43
CA LYS A 5 -17.38 -33.18 20.87
C LYS A 5 -17.49 -32.95 22.38
N GLU A 6 -16.88 -33.81 23.17
CA GLU A 6 -16.86 -33.73 24.63
C GLU A 6 -16.10 -32.50 25.17
N TYR A 7 -15.11 -31.97 24.43
CA TYR A 7 -14.35 -30.79 24.84
C TYR A 7 -14.91 -29.47 24.28
N ILE A 8 -15.85 -29.52 23.32
CA ILE A 8 -16.45 -28.33 22.68
C ILE A 8 -17.14 -27.42 23.72
N SER A 9 -17.77 -28.00 24.74
CA SER A 9 -18.40 -27.26 25.85
C SER A 9 -17.42 -26.35 26.59
N THR A 10 -16.19 -26.83 26.82
CA THR A 10 -15.15 -26.09 27.53
C THR A 10 -14.62 -24.92 26.70
N PHE A 11 -14.45 -25.11 25.39
CA PHE A 11 -14.01 -24.04 24.47
C PHE A 11 -15.11 -23.02 24.14
N ASN A 12 -16.38 -23.34 24.39
CA ASN A 12 -17.52 -22.45 24.22
C ASN A 12 -17.72 -21.45 25.38
N ARG A 13 -16.84 -21.45 26.39
CA ARG A 13 -16.90 -20.52 27.54
C ARG A 13 -16.11 -19.22 27.33
N ARG A 14 -15.86 -18.83 26.07
CA ARG A 14 -15.16 -17.58 25.73
C ARG A 14 -16.06 -16.37 26.01
N ILE A 15 -15.43 -15.21 26.27
CA ILE A 15 -16.11 -13.93 26.52
C ILE A 15 -17.13 -13.63 25.40
N GLU A 16 -16.76 -13.84 24.14
CA GLU A 16 -17.65 -13.67 22.98
C GLU A 16 -18.97 -14.47 23.10
N LYS A 17 -18.90 -15.73 23.57
CA LYS A 17 -20.08 -16.60 23.75
C LYS A 17 -20.90 -16.22 24.98
N GLN A 18 -20.26 -15.72 26.03
CA GLN A 18 -20.93 -15.19 27.22
C GLN A 18 -21.70 -13.92 26.86
N LEU A 19 -21.05 -12.98 26.18
CA LEU A 19 -21.67 -11.74 25.70
C LEU A 19 -22.83 -12.03 24.74
N TYR A 20 -22.66 -12.98 23.81
CA TYR A 20 -23.75 -13.44 22.94
C TYR A 20 -24.94 -13.98 23.74
N SER A 21 -24.66 -14.73 24.81
CA SER A 21 -25.70 -15.29 25.68
C SER A 21 -26.44 -14.20 26.47
N GLU A 22 -25.74 -13.21 27.02
CA GLU A 22 -26.33 -12.08 27.75
C GLU A 22 -27.18 -11.20 26.83
N LEU A 23 -26.65 -10.79 25.66
CA LEU A 23 -27.40 -10.02 24.66
C LEU A 23 -28.68 -10.72 24.21
N ARG A 24 -28.68 -12.06 24.22
CA ARG A 24 -29.85 -12.85 23.86
C ARG A 24 -30.82 -13.08 25.02
N ARG A 25 -30.31 -13.36 26.23
CA ARG A 25 -31.15 -13.71 27.38
C ARG A 25 -31.71 -12.48 28.08
N ASP A 26 -30.87 -11.47 28.29
CA ASP A 26 -31.21 -10.32 29.14
C ASP A 26 -31.76 -9.16 28.30
N TYR A 27 -31.35 -9.08 27.02
CA TYR A 27 -31.76 -8.02 26.09
C TYR A 27 -32.63 -8.52 24.92
N SER A 28 -32.87 -9.83 24.81
CA SER A 28 -33.77 -10.45 23.83
C SER A 28 -33.48 -10.11 22.36
N PHE A 29 -32.22 -9.77 22.02
CA PHE A 29 -31.87 -9.45 20.63
C PHE A 29 -31.98 -10.68 19.69
N PRO A 30 -32.31 -10.46 18.39
CA PRO A 30 -32.29 -11.52 17.39
C PRO A 30 -30.90 -12.14 17.25
N ARG A 31 -30.81 -13.44 16.93
CA ARG A 31 -29.54 -14.18 16.84
C ARG A 31 -28.51 -13.52 15.92
N ALA A 32 -28.95 -12.93 14.81
CA ALA A 32 -28.08 -12.23 13.88
C ALA A 32 -27.45 -10.98 14.51
N VAL A 33 -28.26 -10.21 15.25
CA VAL A 33 -27.81 -9.01 15.97
C VAL A 33 -26.87 -9.38 17.11
N CYS A 34 -27.19 -10.43 17.89
CA CYS A 34 -26.29 -10.91 18.93
C CYS A 34 -24.92 -11.32 18.37
N ARG A 35 -24.87 -12.03 17.23
CA ARG A 35 -23.58 -12.41 16.61
C ARG A 35 -22.78 -11.18 16.22
N SER A 36 -23.40 -10.27 15.47
CA SER A 36 -22.74 -9.06 15.00
C SER A 36 -22.25 -8.16 16.15
N LEU A 37 -23.06 -7.98 17.20
CA LEU A 37 -22.66 -7.20 18.36
C LEU A 37 -21.56 -7.89 19.16
N SER A 38 -21.66 -9.21 19.38
CA SER A 38 -20.60 -9.94 20.08
C SER A 38 -19.27 -9.91 19.33
N GLU A 39 -19.29 -10.02 18.00
CA GLU A 39 -18.11 -9.86 17.15
C GLU A 39 -17.55 -8.43 17.24
N LEU A 40 -18.40 -7.41 17.15
CA LEU A 40 -18.02 -6.00 17.30
C LEU A 40 -17.37 -5.74 18.66
N PHE A 41 -18.03 -6.13 19.76
CA PHE A 41 -17.49 -5.95 21.10
C PHE A 41 -16.21 -6.75 21.33
N THR A 42 -16.10 -7.96 20.79
CA THR A 42 -14.87 -8.74 20.89
C THR A 42 -13.74 -8.07 20.11
N SER A 43 -14.00 -7.52 18.93
CA SER A 43 -13.00 -6.74 18.19
C SER A 43 -12.56 -5.48 18.94
N TYR A 44 -13.49 -4.80 19.61
CA TYR A 44 -13.20 -3.65 20.45
C TYR A 44 -12.38 -4.05 21.68
N LEU A 45 -12.80 -5.12 22.36
CA LEU A 45 -12.06 -5.63 23.51
C LEU A 45 -10.67 -6.06 23.09
N ASP A 46 -10.49 -6.92 22.09
CA ASP A 46 -9.16 -7.34 21.61
C ASP A 46 -8.26 -6.16 21.24
N LEU A 47 -8.82 -5.13 20.61
CA LEU A 47 -8.12 -3.89 20.28
C LEU A 47 -7.65 -3.11 21.52
N TYR A 48 -8.42 -3.10 22.61
CA TYR A 48 -8.09 -2.36 23.84
C TYR A 48 -7.48 -3.22 24.96
N SER A 49 -7.61 -4.55 24.88
CA SER A 49 -7.30 -5.51 25.96
C SER A 49 -6.10 -6.40 25.67
N VAL A 50 -5.61 -6.48 24.42
CA VAL A 50 -4.33 -7.17 24.14
C VAL A 50 -3.18 -6.29 24.61
N GLN A 51 -2.24 -6.88 25.36
CA GLN A 51 -0.99 -6.29 25.86
C GLN A 51 -0.43 -5.25 24.88
N ARG A 52 -0.64 -3.97 25.18
CA ARG A 52 0.10 -2.89 24.55
C ARG A 52 1.46 -2.88 25.22
N ASP A 53 2.51 -2.93 24.40
CA ASP A 53 3.85 -2.66 24.90
C ASP A 53 3.93 -1.18 25.30
N GLU A 54 4.88 -0.85 26.18
CA GLU A 54 5.11 0.53 26.60
C GLU A 54 5.43 1.42 25.38
N GLY A 55 4.82 2.61 25.30
CA GLY A 55 4.97 3.50 24.15
C GLY A 55 3.98 3.27 22.99
N GLN A 56 3.09 2.27 23.09
CA GLN A 56 2.03 2.02 22.10
C GLN A 56 0.68 2.69 22.48
N ILE A 57 0.02 3.26 21.48
CA ILE A 57 -1.32 3.84 21.59
C ILE A 57 -2.29 3.20 20.59
N ILE A 58 -3.58 3.33 20.84
CA ILE A 58 -4.62 3.08 19.83
C ILE A 58 -5.03 4.43 19.25
N PHE A 59 -4.97 4.54 17.93
CA PHE A 59 -5.36 5.73 17.18
C PHE A 59 -6.41 5.36 16.13
N HIS A 60 -7.42 6.20 15.95
CA HIS A 60 -8.44 5.98 14.91
C HIS A 60 -8.04 6.73 13.66
N ALA A 61 -7.63 5.99 12.63
CA ALA A 61 -7.21 6.53 11.36
C ALA A 61 -8.22 6.18 10.25
N ALA A 62 -8.22 6.97 9.19
CA ALA A 62 -9.08 6.72 8.03
C ALA A 62 -8.78 5.36 7.41
N SER A 63 -9.81 4.52 7.18
CA SER A 63 -9.63 3.29 6.41
C SER A 63 -9.04 3.60 5.04
N LYS A 64 -8.10 2.77 4.58
CA LYS A 64 -7.51 2.85 3.25
C LYS A 64 -8.55 2.83 2.12
N GLU A 65 -9.71 2.25 2.39
CA GLU A 65 -10.78 2.01 1.42
C GLU A 65 -11.70 3.22 1.22
N VAL A 66 -11.79 4.13 2.20
CA VAL A 66 -12.70 5.30 2.09
C VAL A 66 -12.32 6.16 0.87
N PRO A 67 -13.25 6.54 -0.02
CA PRO A 67 -12.95 7.40 -1.18
C PRO A 67 -12.59 8.85 -0.78
N PRO A 68 -12.01 9.65 -1.71
CA PRO A 68 -11.78 11.08 -1.47
C PRO A 68 -13.10 11.86 -1.37
N GLY A 69 -13.11 12.95 -0.59
CA GLY A 69 -14.26 13.85 -0.48
C GLY A 69 -15.33 13.45 0.55
N VAL A 70 -15.16 12.31 1.25
CA VAL A 70 -16.04 11.93 2.36
C VAL A 70 -15.76 12.81 3.56
N PRO A 71 -16.78 13.50 4.14
CA PRO A 71 -16.65 14.27 5.37
C PRO A 71 -16.03 13.43 6.48
N VAL A 72 -15.30 14.08 7.40
CA VAL A 72 -14.62 13.38 8.51
C VAL A 72 -15.63 12.61 9.37
N GLU A 73 -16.86 13.13 9.46
CA GLU A 73 -18.00 12.59 10.19
C GLU A 73 -18.58 11.31 9.55
N GLU A 74 -18.37 11.11 8.25
CA GLU A 74 -18.84 9.96 7.47
C GLU A 74 -17.71 8.98 7.14
N MET A 75 -16.48 9.29 7.56
CA MET A 75 -15.30 8.51 7.27
C MET A 75 -15.29 7.22 8.09
N HIS A 76 -15.17 6.07 7.40
CA HIS A 76 -14.96 4.81 8.11
C HIS A 76 -13.56 4.82 8.76
N LEU A 77 -13.55 4.95 10.10
CA LEU A 77 -12.34 4.94 10.91
C LEU A 77 -11.98 3.52 11.31
N VAL A 78 -10.69 3.21 11.23
CA VAL A 78 -10.10 1.94 11.68
C VAL A 78 -9.19 2.28 12.84
N ALA A 79 -9.41 1.60 13.95
CA ALA A 79 -8.52 1.69 15.08
C ALA A 79 -7.23 0.90 14.80
N VAL A 80 -6.10 1.58 14.94
CA VAL A 80 -4.76 1.03 14.68
C VAL A 80 -3.87 1.21 15.90
N LYS A 81 -3.03 0.22 16.16
CA LYS A 81 -1.99 0.27 17.18
C LYS A 81 -0.76 0.96 16.60
N LEU A 82 -0.34 2.07 17.22
CA LEU A 82 0.84 2.83 16.80
C LEU A 82 1.87 2.88 17.92
N THR A 83 3.12 2.62 17.57
CA THR A 83 4.27 2.71 18.48
C THR A 83 4.88 4.12 18.38
N ILE A 84 4.51 4.99 19.31
CA ILE A 84 4.96 6.40 19.31
C ILE A 84 6.39 6.52 19.81
N TYR A 85 6.75 5.65 20.75
CA TYR A 85 8.08 5.58 21.36
C TYR A 85 8.55 4.14 21.41
N ASP A 86 9.81 3.92 21.04
CA ASP A 86 10.47 2.62 21.06
C ASP A 86 11.89 2.79 21.60
N PRO A 87 12.40 1.90 22.47
CA PRO A 87 13.76 2.01 23.02
C PRO A 87 14.86 2.14 21.96
N ALA A 88 14.67 1.60 20.74
CA ALA A 88 15.60 1.74 19.64
C ALA A 88 15.77 3.20 19.17
N ASP A 89 14.83 4.09 19.48
CA ASP A 89 14.94 5.53 19.19
C ASP A 89 16.08 6.20 19.93
N CYS A 90 16.44 5.71 21.11
CA CYS A 90 17.56 6.22 21.91
C CYS A 90 18.92 6.05 21.22
N SER A 91 19.01 5.19 20.19
CA SER A 91 20.22 5.06 19.37
C SER A 91 20.39 6.19 18.35
N ALA A 92 19.36 7.00 18.09
CA ALA A 92 19.46 8.13 17.18
C ALA A 92 20.33 9.23 17.79
N ARG A 93 21.26 9.78 17.00
CA ARG A 93 22.23 10.78 17.50
C ARG A 93 21.66 12.20 17.51
N ILE A 94 20.64 12.45 16.70
CA ILE A 94 20.00 13.75 16.55
C ILE A 94 18.48 13.61 16.48
N GLN A 95 17.76 14.62 16.98
CA GLN A 95 16.29 14.63 17.01
C GLN A 95 15.65 14.41 15.63
N LYS A 96 16.26 14.96 14.57
CA LYS A 96 15.80 14.81 13.19
C LYS A 96 15.78 13.35 12.73
N GLU A 97 16.78 12.57 13.11
CA GLU A 97 16.89 11.15 12.78
C GLU A 97 15.81 10.34 13.50
N MET A 98 15.65 10.59 14.80
CA MET A 98 14.59 9.98 15.62
C MET A 98 13.20 10.25 15.03
N LEU A 99 12.94 11.50 14.65
CA LEU A 99 11.65 11.90 14.07
C LEU A 99 11.39 11.16 12.75
N LYS A 100 12.38 11.05 11.87
CA LYS A 100 12.28 10.29 10.62
C LYS A 100 11.95 8.81 10.85
N ARG A 101 12.63 8.16 11.80
CA ARG A 101 12.35 6.76 12.19
C ARG A 101 10.91 6.59 12.67
N ARG A 102 10.43 7.51 13.51
CA ARG A 102 9.03 7.50 14.01
C ARG A 102 8.02 7.70 12.89
N ILE A 103 8.25 8.64 11.98
CA ILE A 103 7.38 8.87 10.81
C ILE A 103 7.22 7.59 9.98
N ILE A 104 8.34 6.93 9.66
CA ILE A 104 8.34 5.66 8.91
C ILE A 104 7.54 4.61 9.68
N ARG A 105 7.82 4.44 10.98
CA ARG A 105 7.21 3.41 11.82
C ARG A 105 5.69 3.54 11.87
N ILE A 106 5.18 4.68 12.33
CA ILE A 106 3.73 4.85 12.54
C ILE A 106 2.94 4.86 11.24
N SER A 107 3.54 5.38 10.15
CA SER A 107 2.89 5.37 8.83
C SER A 107 2.73 3.94 8.32
N ASN A 108 3.78 3.13 8.45
CA ASN A 108 3.74 1.72 8.04
C ASN A 108 2.84 0.88 8.95
N GLU A 109 2.88 1.08 10.27
CA GLU A 109 2.00 0.38 11.22
C GLU A 109 0.52 0.65 10.92
N ALA A 110 0.14 1.91 10.67
CA ALA A 110 -1.22 2.25 10.26
C ALA A 110 -1.59 1.56 8.94
N PHE A 111 -0.70 1.62 7.95
CA PHE A 111 -0.90 1.02 6.64
C PHE A 111 -1.13 -0.50 6.71
N TYR A 112 -0.29 -1.22 7.45
CA TYR A 112 -0.42 -2.67 7.62
C TYR A 112 -1.70 -3.08 8.34
N GLN A 113 -2.26 -2.20 9.17
CA GLN A 113 -3.55 -2.41 9.84
C GLN A 113 -4.75 -1.89 9.03
N GLY A 114 -4.55 -1.51 7.77
CA GLY A 114 -5.62 -1.13 6.86
C GLY A 114 -6.07 0.33 6.95
N ALA A 115 -5.31 1.18 7.65
CA ALA A 115 -5.60 2.61 7.78
C ALA A 115 -4.50 3.48 7.16
N LEU A 116 -4.78 4.77 6.99
CA LEU A 116 -3.81 5.74 6.49
C LEU A 116 -3.83 6.98 7.36
N LEU A 117 -2.63 7.42 7.77
CA LEU A 117 -2.46 8.67 8.51
C LEU A 117 -2.34 9.85 7.56
N THR A 118 -2.98 10.96 7.87
CA THR A 118 -2.73 12.25 7.24
C THR A 118 -1.45 12.88 7.79
N GLN A 119 -0.89 13.87 7.09
CA GLN A 119 0.24 14.64 7.62
C GLN A 119 -0.13 15.40 8.91
N ALA A 120 -1.41 15.74 9.08
CA ALA A 120 -1.94 16.35 10.30
C ALA A 120 -1.97 15.36 11.47
N ASP A 121 -2.39 14.11 11.23
CA ASP A 121 -2.36 13.06 12.25
C ASP A 121 -0.93 12.83 12.74
N ILE A 122 0.01 12.65 11.81
CA ILE A 122 1.44 12.46 12.14
C ILE A 122 1.99 13.65 12.93
N ALA A 123 1.61 14.88 12.57
CA ALA A 123 2.03 16.09 13.26
C ALA A 123 1.55 16.12 14.73
N ILE A 124 0.28 15.79 14.97
CA ILE A 124 -0.30 15.71 16.32
C ILE A 124 0.35 14.57 17.12
N LEU A 125 0.48 13.39 16.52
CA LEU A 125 1.02 12.20 17.16
C LEU A 125 2.48 12.38 17.60
N LEU A 126 3.27 13.13 16.83
CA LEU A 126 4.70 13.34 17.09
C LEU A 126 5.02 14.70 17.71
N GLY A 127 4.03 15.55 17.97
CA GLY A 127 4.21 16.87 18.57
C GLY A 127 4.95 17.88 17.68
N GLU A 128 4.78 17.78 16.36
CA GLU A 128 5.49 18.56 15.37
C GLU A 128 4.55 19.40 14.50
N SER A 129 5.09 20.36 13.76
CA SER A 129 4.29 21.10 12.78
C SER A 129 4.05 20.27 11.51
N THR A 130 2.88 20.43 10.88
CA THR A 130 2.59 19.80 9.57
C THR A 130 3.63 20.17 8.50
N LYS A 131 4.20 21.38 8.57
CA LYS A 131 5.32 21.82 7.71
C LYS A 131 6.59 21.01 7.94
N THR A 132 6.93 20.75 9.21
CA THR A 132 8.08 19.91 9.59
C THR A 132 7.89 18.48 9.08
N ILE A 133 6.72 17.89 9.31
CA ILE A 133 6.38 16.54 8.85
C ILE A 133 6.46 16.44 7.33
N ARG A 134 5.85 17.38 6.60
CA ARG A 134 5.91 17.41 5.13
C ARG A 134 7.34 17.43 4.61
N ARG A 135 8.20 18.29 5.18
CA ARG A 135 9.62 18.36 4.80
C ARG A 135 10.34 17.05 5.06
N HIS A 136 10.14 16.41 6.21
CA HIS A 136 10.81 15.14 6.50
C HIS A 136 10.31 13.99 5.64
N ILE A 137 9.02 13.96 5.30
CA ILE A 137 8.48 12.98 4.36
C ILE A 137 9.12 13.15 2.98
N ALA A 138 9.22 14.39 2.48
CA ALA A 138 9.90 14.65 1.20
C ALA A 138 11.36 14.18 1.22
N GLU A 139 12.12 14.55 2.26
CA GLU A 139 13.51 14.10 2.40
C GLU A 139 13.66 12.57 2.54
N LEU A 140 12.66 11.87 3.09
CA LEU A 140 12.67 10.42 3.19
C LEU A 140 12.44 9.76 1.83
N GLU A 141 11.51 10.32 1.05
CA GLU A 141 11.22 9.85 -0.30
C GLU A 141 12.33 10.14 -1.30
N ASP A 142 13.01 11.28 -1.18
CA ASP A 142 14.21 11.59 -1.97
C ASP A 142 15.33 10.55 -1.74
N ASN A 143 15.34 9.91 -0.56
CA ASN A 143 16.24 8.83 -0.21
C ASN A 143 15.69 7.43 -0.59
N GLY A 144 14.54 7.36 -1.27
CA GLY A 144 13.93 6.11 -1.77
C GLY A 144 12.95 5.43 -0.81
N GLU A 145 12.64 6.02 0.35
CA GLU A 145 11.66 5.46 1.29
C GLU A 145 10.23 5.75 0.84
N VAL A 146 9.32 4.77 0.97
CA VAL A 146 7.91 4.96 0.64
C VAL A 146 7.11 5.21 1.92
N ILE A 147 6.52 6.40 2.06
CA ILE A 147 5.73 6.77 3.25
C ILE A 147 4.22 6.75 2.94
N PRO A 148 3.49 5.70 3.37
CA PRO A 148 2.07 5.57 3.07
C PRO A 148 1.22 6.53 3.92
N THR A 149 0.97 7.73 3.38
CA THR A 149 0.08 8.73 3.99
C THR A 149 -1.23 8.85 3.22
N ARG A 150 -2.30 9.28 3.90
CA ARG A 150 -3.63 9.45 3.30
C ARG A 150 -3.64 10.38 2.10
N GLY A 151 -3.01 11.56 2.23
CA GLY A 151 -2.91 12.53 1.15
C GLY A 151 -2.24 11.93 -0.08
N LYS A 152 -1.11 11.24 0.11
CA LYS A 152 -0.41 10.59 -1.00
C LYS A 152 -1.13 9.38 -1.54
N TRP A 153 -1.64 8.48 -0.71
CA TRP A 153 -2.38 7.30 -1.17
C TRP A 153 -3.61 7.66 -2.00
N LYS A 154 -4.22 8.83 -1.73
CA LYS A 154 -5.37 9.34 -2.47
C LYS A 154 -5.00 10.29 -3.63
N ASP A 155 -3.87 11.01 -3.57
CA ASP A 155 -3.24 11.65 -4.76
C ASP A 155 -2.63 10.60 -5.72
N ILE A 156 -2.37 9.40 -5.21
CA ILE A 156 -2.09 8.14 -5.93
C ILE A 156 -3.42 7.52 -6.43
N GLY A 157 -4.52 8.29 -6.43
CA GLY A 157 -5.75 8.01 -7.16
C GLY A 157 -5.56 8.11 -8.69
N SER A 158 -4.75 7.23 -9.25
CA SER A 158 -4.80 6.66 -10.61
C SER A 158 -3.55 5.82 -10.94
N GLY A 159 -2.90 5.19 -9.95
CA GLY A 159 -1.90 4.14 -10.23
C GLY A 159 -0.63 4.58 -10.96
N VAL A 160 -0.30 5.87 -11.03
CA VAL A 160 0.80 6.37 -11.89
C VAL A 160 2.18 6.20 -11.24
N SER A 161 2.33 6.51 -9.95
CA SER A 161 3.64 6.41 -9.25
C SER A 161 4.07 4.96 -8.95
N HIS A 162 3.16 4.07 -8.55
CA HIS A 162 3.48 2.65 -8.37
C HIS A 162 3.83 1.95 -9.69
N LYS A 163 3.22 2.34 -10.83
CA LYS A 163 3.56 1.81 -12.17
C LYS A 163 5.00 2.14 -12.55
N LYS A 164 5.40 3.41 -12.43
CA LYS A 164 6.77 3.84 -12.70
C LYS A 164 7.75 3.06 -11.83
N LYS A 165 7.45 2.89 -10.53
CA LYS A 165 8.33 2.15 -9.60
C LYS A 165 8.42 0.65 -9.93
N ILE A 166 7.32 0.02 -10.33
CA ILE A 166 7.30 -1.38 -10.77
C ILE A 166 8.17 -1.58 -12.01
N VAL A 167 8.02 -0.70 -13.00
CA VAL A 167 8.82 -0.74 -14.24
C VAL A 167 10.29 -0.46 -13.93
N GLU A 168 10.59 0.50 -13.05
CA GLU A 168 11.96 0.79 -12.61
C GLU A 168 12.61 -0.42 -11.94
N LEU A 169 11.93 -1.07 -10.99
CA LEU A 169 12.43 -2.30 -10.35
C LEU A 169 12.65 -3.43 -11.38
N TYR A 170 11.77 -3.56 -12.36
CA TYR A 170 11.96 -4.51 -13.45
C TYR A 170 13.21 -4.20 -14.29
N LEU A 171 13.43 -2.94 -14.66
CA LEU A 171 14.60 -2.49 -15.42
C LEU A 171 15.92 -2.65 -14.63
N GLN A 172 15.86 -2.57 -13.30
CA GLN A 172 16.98 -2.87 -12.40
C GLN A 172 17.29 -4.37 -12.27
N GLY A 173 16.51 -5.25 -12.93
CA GLY A 173 16.75 -6.68 -12.98
C GLY A 173 16.10 -7.50 -11.86
N TYR A 174 15.19 -6.91 -11.07
CA TYR A 174 14.44 -7.66 -10.06
C TYR A 174 13.44 -8.62 -10.71
N GLU A 175 13.31 -9.82 -10.11
CA GLU A 175 12.35 -10.82 -10.57
C GLU A 175 10.92 -10.48 -10.17
N TYR A 176 9.94 -11.00 -10.91
CA TYR A 176 8.52 -10.70 -10.70
C TYR A 176 8.09 -10.94 -9.25
N THR A 177 8.53 -12.04 -8.64
CA THR A 177 8.21 -12.39 -7.25
C THR A 177 8.80 -11.39 -6.24
N ASP A 178 9.95 -10.78 -6.55
CA ASP A 178 10.55 -9.75 -5.70
C ASP A 178 9.80 -8.43 -5.82
N ILE A 179 9.36 -8.09 -7.04
CA ILE A 179 8.54 -6.91 -7.30
C ILE A 179 7.17 -7.06 -6.62
N GLU A 180 6.53 -8.23 -6.69
CA GLU A 180 5.29 -8.54 -5.96
C GLU A 180 5.47 -8.34 -4.44
N ARG A 181 6.56 -8.86 -3.87
CA ARG A 181 6.84 -8.74 -2.43
C ARG A 181 7.07 -7.28 -2.01
N ARG A 182 7.79 -6.51 -2.82
CA ARG A 182 8.18 -5.11 -2.55
C ARG A 182 7.05 -4.12 -2.79
N THR A 183 6.23 -4.36 -3.80
CA THR A 183 5.19 -3.42 -4.24
C THR A 183 3.78 -3.85 -3.85
N LYS A 184 3.60 -5.09 -3.38
CA LYS A 184 2.31 -5.71 -2.99
C LYS A 184 1.26 -5.69 -4.11
N HIS A 185 1.71 -5.65 -5.36
CA HIS A 185 0.88 -5.85 -6.54
C HIS A 185 0.80 -7.34 -6.91
N SER A 186 -0.31 -7.75 -7.52
CA SER A 186 -0.40 -9.07 -8.14
C SER A 186 0.50 -9.15 -9.37
N GLY A 187 1.00 -10.35 -9.67
CA GLY A 187 1.79 -10.60 -10.88
C GLY A 187 1.08 -10.18 -12.16
N GLU A 188 -0.25 -10.33 -12.23
CA GLU A 188 -1.07 -9.84 -13.35
C GLU A 188 -0.98 -8.32 -13.52
N ALA A 189 -1.04 -7.56 -12.43
CA ALA A 189 -0.94 -6.10 -12.48
C ALA A 189 0.48 -5.67 -12.89
N ILE A 190 1.51 -6.34 -12.35
CA ILE A 190 2.91 -6.10 -12.70
C ILE A 190 3.15 -6.39 -14.18
N MET A 191 2.69 -7.54 -14.67
CA MET A 191 2.82 -7.94 -16.07
C MET A 191 2.14 -6.94 -17.00
N ARG A 192 0.94 -6.46 -16.65
CA ARG A 192 0.26 -5.40 -17.42
C ARG A 192 1.12 -4.15 -17.54
N TYR A 193 1.72 -3.68 -16.46
CA TYR A 193 2.55 -2.46 -16.48
C TYR A 193 3.85 -2.63 -17.26
N ILE A 194 4.47 -3.80 -17.19
CA ILE A 194 5.65 -4.11 -18.00
C ILE A 194 5.29 -4.17 -19.48
N LYS A 195 4.13 -4.75 -19.84
CA LYS A 195 3.61 -4.76 -21.22
C LYS A 195 3.29 -3.36 -21.73
N ASP A 196 2.64 -2.54 -20.92
CA ASP A 196 2.34 -1.14 -21.26
C ASP A 196 3.62 -0.35 -21.51
N PHE A 197 4.63 -0.52 -20.66
CA PHE A 197 5.95 0.10 -20.84
C PHE A 197 6.65 -0.40 -22.11
N ALA A 198 6.65 -1.71 -22.37
CA ALA A 198 7.28 -2.28 -23.56
C ALA A 198 6.66 -1.75 -24.86
N ARG A 199 5.33 -1.61 -24.90
CA ARG A 199 4.62 -0.98 -26.04
C ARG A 199 5.08 0.45 -26.26
N VAL A 200 5.15 1.25 -25.20
CA VAL A 200 5.60 2.64 -25.29
C VAL A 200 7.07 2.72 -25.72
N PHE A 201 7.94 1.84 -25.20
CA PHE A 201 9.34 1.77 -25.58
C PHE A 201 9.54 1.51 -27.08
N ILE A 202 8.84 0.53 -27.66
CA ILE A 202 8.94 0.19 -29.09
C ILE A 202 8.46 1.37 -29.95
N LEU A 203 7.33 1.97 -29.60
CA LEU A 203 6.79 3.11 -30.35
C LEU A 203 7.70 4.34 -30.24
N ILE A 204 8.40 4.53 -29.13
CA ILE A 204 9.44 5.56 -29.02
C ILE A 204 10.64 5.23 -29.93
N GLU A 205 11.10 3.98 -29.99
CA GLU A 205 12.17 3.57 -30.92
C GLU A 205 11.78 3.77 -32.39
N GLU A 206 10.50 3.55 -32.74
CA GLU A 206 9.95 3.74 -34.09
C GLU A 206 9.71 5.21 -34.45
N GLY A 207 9.89 6.14 -33.50
CA GLY A 207 9.87 7.58 -33.74
C GLY A 207 8.48 8.24 -33.62
N TYR A 208 7.51 7.57 -32.98
CA TYR A 208 6.17 8.15 -32.78
C TYR A 208 6.17 9.33 -31.79
N SER A 209 5.33 10.32 -32.07
CA SER A 209 5.10 11.49 -31.21
C SER A 209 4.28 11.15 -29.96
N GLU A 210 4.31 12.01 -28.93
CA GLU A 210 3.53 11.79 -27.69
C GLU A 210 2.02 11.73 -27.94
N GLU A 211 1.53 12.48 -28.93
CA GLU A 211 0.11 12.49 -29.32
C GLU A 211 -0.31 11.15 -29.94
N GLU A 212 0.54 10.58 -30.80
CA GLU A 212 0.32 9.26 -31.40
C GLU A 212 0.42 8.15 -30.36
N LEU A 213 1.39 8.23 -29.44
CA LEU A 213 1.52 7.30 -28.32
C LEU A 213 0.23 7.26 -27.48
N ARG A 214 -0.38 8.41 -27.20
CA ARG A 214 -1.65 8.47 -26.46
C ARG A 214 -2.77 7.74 -27.20
N ILE A 215 -2.90 7.98 -28.50
CA ILE A 215 -3.96 7.38 -29.32
C ILE A 215 -3.78 5.87 -29.41
N ILE A 216 -2.55 5.40 -29.63
CA ILE A 216 -2.24 3.98 -29.84
C ILE A 216 -2.33 3.18 -28.53
N THR A 217 -1.82 3.74 -27.43
CA THR A 217 -1.71 3.00 -26.15
C THR A 217 -2.89 3.21 -25.22
N GLY A 218 -3.69 4.28 -25.41
CA GLY A 218 -4.76 4.66 -24.49
C GLY A 218 -4.27 5.11 -23.11
N LEU A 219 -2.95 5.35 -22.95
CA LEU A 219 -2.34 5.79 -21.71
C LEU A 219 -2.46 7.31 -21.54
N SER A 220 -2.37 7.78 -20.29
CA SER A 220 -2.39 9.22 -20.00
C SER A 220 -1.09 9.92 -20.43
N ASP A 221 -1.17 11.21 -20.79
CA ASP A 221 0.00 12.05 -21.13
C ASP A 221 1.06 12.05 -20.03
N LYS A 222 0.65 11.86 -18.77
CA LYS A 222 1.56 11.78 -17.63
C LYS A 222 2.33 10.45 -17.62
N THR A 223 1.65 9.33 -17.87
CA THR A 223 2.29 8.00 -17.92
C THR A 223 3.27 7.90 -19.09
N ILE A 224 2.91 8.47 -20.24
CA ILE A 224 3.78 8.50 -21.43
C ILE A 224 5.08 9.26 -21.13
N ARG A 225 4.99 10.43 -20.51
CA ARG A 225 6.16 11.22 -20.08
C ARG A 225 7.05 10.46 -19.10
N GLU A 226 6.47 9.84 -18.07
CA GLU A 226 7.23 9.07 -17.08
C GLU A 226 7.93 7.84 -17.70
N TYR A 227 7.31 7.19 -18.70
CA TYR A 227 7.93 6.09 -19.42
C TYR A 227 9.04 6.58 -20.35
N ARG A 228 8.87 7.72 -21.01
CA ARG A 228 9.92 8.35 -21.82
C ARG A 228 11.15 8.69 -20.97
N GLU A 229 10.94 9.28 -19.78
CA GLU A 229 12.02 9.53 -18.82
C GLU A 229 12.78 8.24 -18.45
N LEU A 230 12.06 7.14 -18.22
CA LEU A 230 12.71 5.84 -17.94
C LEU A 230 13.48 5.33 -19.16
N VAL A 231 12.94 5.46 -20.37
CA VAL A 231 13.64 5.04 -21.60
C VAL A 231 14.93 5.84 -21.77
N GLU A 232 14.89 7.18 -21.68
CA GLU A 232 16.07 8.04 -21.81
C GLU A 232 17.13 7.75 -20.74
N TYR A 233 16.69 7.51 -19.49
CA TYR A 233 17.59 7.20 -18.38
C TYR A 233 18.27 5.84 -18.53
N TYR A 234 17.54 4.80 -18.92
CA TYR A 234 18.09 3.44 -19.02
C TYR A 234 18.79 3.17 -20.38
N GLN A 235 18.54 3.97 -21.42
CA GLN A 235 19.31 3.93 -22.67
C GLN A 235 20.75 4.47 -22.52
N THR A 236 20.95 5.40 -21.57
CA THR A 236 22.24 6.06 -21.33
C THR A 236 23.12 5.36 -20.29
N GLN A 237 22.56 4.43 -19.52
CA GLN A 237 23.26 3.64 -18.50
C GLN A 237 23.59 2.22 -18.98
N ASP A 238 24.48 1.52 -18.26
CA ASP A 238 24.96 0.14 -18.51
C ASP A 238 23.88 -0.95 -18.29
N HIS A 239 22.59 -0.58 -18.32
CA HIS A 239 21.43 -1.45 -18.11
C HIS A 239 20.72 -1.80 -19.43
N GLN A 240 21.48 -1.91 -20.52
CA GLN A 240 20.95 -2.20 -21.86
C GLN A 240 20.36 -3.61 -21.99
N GLU A 241 20.85 -4.59 -21.20
CA GLU A 241 20.43 -5.99 -21.30
C GLU A 241 18.92 -6.20 -21.11
N ARG A 242 18.28 -5.53 -20.13
CA ARG A 242 16.83 -5.69 -19.88
C ARG A 242 15.98 -4.99 -20.95
N LEU A 243 16.45 -3.87 -21.50
CA LEU A 243 15.80 -3.21 -22.64
C LEU A 243 15.92 -4.06 -23.91
N GLU A 244 17.07 -4.68 -24.15
CA GLU A 244 17.27 -5.63 -25.25
C GLU A 244 16.45 -6.91 -25.09
N GLN A 245 16.31 -7.41 -23.86
CA GLN A 245 15.40 -8.52 -23.56
C GLN A 245 13.95 -8.16 -23.90
N LEU A 246 13.47 -6.98 -23.47
CA LEU A 246 12.13 -6.49 -23.86
C LEU A 246 12.01 -6.40 -25.39
N ARG A 247 13.02 -5.86 -26.07
CA ARG A 247 13.05 -5.76 -27.53
C ARG A 247 12.95 -7.12 -28.21
N SER A 248 13.67 -8.13 -27.73
CA SER A 248 13.68 -9.49 -28.30
C SER A 248 12.39 -10.25 -28.03
N MET A 249 11.77 -10.08 -26.86
CA MET A 249 10.50 -10.72 -26.51
C MET A 249 9.35 -10.23 -27.40
N PHE A 250 9.29 -8.93 -27.68
CA PHE A 250 8.18 -8.35 -28.45
C PHE A 250 8.39 -8.37 -29.98
N LYS A 251 9.62 -8.35 -30.50
CA LYS A 251 9.90 -8.61 -31.93
C LYS A 251 9.54 -10.04 -32.37
N LYS A 252 9.50 -10.99 -31.44
CA LYS A 252 9.15 -12.38 -31.73
C LYS A 252 7.64 -12.55 -31.88
N THR A 253 6.86 -11.88 -31.03
CA THR A 253 5.39 -11.87 -31.07
C THR A 253 4.83 -11.24 -32.35
N SER A 254 5.44 -10.17 -32.88
CA SER A 254 4.97 -9.56 -34.14
C SER A 254 5.23 -10.42 -35.38
N ARG A 255 6.30 -11.23 -35.38
CA ARG A 255 6.58 -12.19 -36.48
C ARG A 255 5.64 -13.39 -36.47
N GLU A 256 5.26 -13.89 -35.29
CA GLU A 256 4.32 -15.01 -35.17
C GLU A 256 2.89 -14.60 -35.56
N GLU A 257 2.48 -13.34 -35.37
CA GLU A 257 1.17 -12.83 -35.81
C GLU A 257 1.10 -12.60 -37.33
N GLU A 258 2.21 -12.25 -37.99
CA GLU A 258 2.27 -12.12 -39.46
C GLU A 258 2.27 -13.48 -40.18
N GLU A 259 2.85 -14.53 -39.60
CA GLU A 259 2.87 -15.89 -40.17
C GLU A 259 1.53 -16.63 -40.02
N VAL A 260 0.67 -16.24 -39.07
CA VAL A 260 -0.67 -16.84 -38.87
C VAL A 260 -1.74 -16.19 -39.77
N SER A 261 -1.43 -15.06 -40.40
CA SER A 261 -2.34 -14.31 -41.27
C SER A 261 -2.05 -14.44 -42.77
N GLN A 262 -1.15 -15.36 -43.17
CA GLN A 262 -0.89 -15.81 -44.54
C GLN A 262 -1.39 -17.24 -44.76
#